data_AF-A0A3C0L3B4-F1
#
_entry.id   AF-A0A3C0L3B4-F1
#
_cell.length_a   1.000
_cell.length_b   1.000
_cell.length_c   1.000
_cell.angle_alpha   90.00
_cell.angle_beta   90.00
_cell.angle_gamma   90.00
#
_symmetry.space_group_name_H-M   'P 1'
#
loop_
_entity.id
_entity.type
_entity.pdbx_description
1 polymer ?
#
loop_
_entity_poly.entity_id
_entity_poly.type
_entity_poly.pdbx_seq_one_letter_code
_entity_poly.pdbx_strand_id
1 'polypeptide(L)'
;MQPFSTDPKLNPFYYLDYLDYLLAFVSKRYEQVLKDAERERLQAFQALPKPARALYTRLLQRKGAYFRVDKLNYPEIPALVAAVKKLIAAGFLQPIGAARQDLCLSLRTVKELKQLSVLTPLGLSNASRVQIEQRIAETGVELPDLEIVCVREQTLMALCQHLFFGNEYQNLSEFVLSDLGLQQFEPVDLSLSPAFTARDDLDLLRLIGMFRQWAKTLERDSLNLKRVPDSAGQIQFTTALTNLTEMVPDASEHPLVKRALNKLHLSLGRIHERSGLANEALRCYQKSDLALALMRQARLQIKTAPEAALSLCKTILKTSNDPEARHYAERVLRAH
;
A
#
# COMPACT_ATOMS: atom_id res chain seq x y z
N MET A 1 21.78 -11.87 -5.98
CA MET A 1 21.28 -12.06 -4.60
C MET A 1 22.26 -12.97 -3.87
N GLN A 2 22.44 -12.81 -2.55
CA GLN A 2 23.13 -13.84 -1.78
C GLN A 2 22.20 -15.07 -1.70
N PRO A 3 22.63 -16.26 -2.14
CA PRO A 3 21.78 -17.43 -2.08
C PRO A 3 21.66 -17.89 -0.63
N PHE A 4 20.43 -17.93 -0.13
CA PHE A 4 20.10 -18.59 1.13
C PHE A 4 19.33 -19.87 0.83
N SER A 5 19.49 -20.91 1.64
CA SER A 5 18.59 -22.05 1.55
C SER A 5 17.17 -21.60 1.93
N THR A 6 16.22 -21.70 1.01
CA THR A 6 14.79 -21.48 1.26
C THR A 6 14.11 -22.63 1.98
N ASP A 7 14.74 -23.81 2.04
CA ASP A 7 14.19 -24.98 2.74
C ASP A 7 14.14 -24.70 4.25
N PRO A 8 12.93 -24.60 4.86
CA PRO A 8 12.78 -24.34 6.29
C PRO A 8 13.39 -25.43 7.18
N LYS A 9 13.62 -26.64 6.65
CA LYS A 9 14.29 -27.73 7.38
C LYS A 9 15.79 -27.51 7.47
N LEU A 10 16.39 -26.94 6.41
CA LEU A 10 17.83 -26.67 6.34
C LEU A 10 18.17 -25.30 6.95
N ASN A 11 17.31 -24.31 6.74
CA ASN A 11 17.45 -22.97 7.30
C ASN A 11 16.09 -22.48 7.81
N PRO A 12 15.73 -22.73 9.09
CA PRO A 12 14.45 -22.29 9.64
C PRO A 12 14.32 -20.76 9.74
N PHE A 13 15.38 -19.99 9.52
CA PHE A 13 15.40 -18.53 9.62
C PHE A 13 15.59 -17.81 8.27
N TYR A 14 15.42 -18.50 7.13
CA TYR A 14 15.62 -17.92 5.78
C TYR A 14 14.88 -16.57 5.59
N TYR A 15 13.69 -16.44 6.16
CA TYR A 15 12.89 -15.21 6.10
C TYR A 15 13.54 -14.02 6.83
N LEU A 16 14.26 -14.28 7.92
CA LEU A 16 15.03 -13.27 8.64
C LEU A 16 16.29 -12.91 7.85
N ASP A 17 16.96 -13.89 7.25
CA ASP A 17 18.14 -13.63 6.42
C ASP A 17 17.81 -12.70 5.25
N TYR A 18 16.63 -12.86 4.63
CA TYR A 18 16.14 -11.93 3.61
C TYR A 18 15.85 -10.54 4.14
N LEU A 19 15.21 -10.42 5.31
CA LEU A 19 14.99 -9.10 5.92
C LEU A 19 16.33 -8.44 6.25
N ASP A 20 17.27 -9.16 6.84
CA ASP A 20 18.59 -8.63 7.19
C ASP A 20 19.37 -8.19 5.95
N TYR A 21 19.35 -9.00 4.88
CA TYR A 21 19.93 -8.63 3.59
C TYR A 21 19.32 -7.35 3.02
N LEU A 22 17.99 -7.25 3.02
CA LEU A 22 17.26 -6.07 2.55
C LEU A 22 17.62 -4.83 3.37
N LEU A 23 17.59 -4.93 4.71
CA LEU A 23 17.88 -3.82 5.59
C LEU A 23 19.34 -3.36 5.47
N ALA A 24 20.29 -4.30 5.32
CA ALA A 24 21.70 -3.97 5.09
C ALA A 24 21.90 -3.23 3.76
N PHE A 25 21.23 -3.69 2.69
CA PHE A 25 21.25 -3.00 1.40
C PHE A 25 20.72 -1.57 1.50
N VAL A 26 19.54 -1.40 2.12
CA VAL A 26 18.89 -0.09 2.24
C VAL A 26 19.74 0.86 3.09
N SER A 27 20.23 0.40 4.24
CA SER A 27 21.03 1.22 5.15
C SER A 27 22.30 1.74 4.49
N LYS A 28 22.92 0.92 3.62
CA LYS A 28 24.14 1.32 2.89
C LYS A 28 23.85 2.21 1.67
N ARG A 29 22.86 1.85 0.84
CA ARG A 29 22.61 2.52 -0.44
C ARG A 29 21.83 3.82 -0.30
N TYR A 30 20.96 3.92 0.70
CA TYR A 30 20.04 5.04 0.91
C TYR A 30 20.32 5.78 2.22
N GLU A 31 21.56 5.73 2.73
CA GLU A 31 21.95 6.37 3.99
C GLU A 31 21.51 7.84 4.06
N GLN A 32 21.74 8.60 2.98
CA GLN A 32 21.40 10.03 2.88
C GLN A 32 19.89 10.30 2.76
N VAL A 33 19.10 9.31 2.37
CA VAL A 33 17.64 9.41 2.21
C VAL A 33 16.91 9.08 3.51
N LEU A 34 17.50 8.22 4.34
CA LEU A 34 16.95 7.90 5.67
C LEU A 34 17.10 9.11 6.61
N LYS A 35 16.09 9.33 7.46
CA LYS A 35 16.16 10.32 8.54
C LYS A 35 16.96 9.76 9.72
N ASP A 36 17.54 10.62 10.56
CA ASP A 36 18.32 10.17 11.74
C ASP A 36 17.55 9.19 12.61
N ALA A 37 16.32 9.54 12.99
CA ALA A 37 15.45 8.68 13.79
C ALA A 37 15.21 7.32 13.12
N GLU A 38 15.07 7.26 11.79
CA GLU A 38 14.88 5.99 11.08
C GLU A 38 16.14 5.13 11.11
N ARG A 39 17.32 5.73 10.92
CA ARG A 39 18.61 5.04 11.07
C ARG A 39 18.77 4.46 12.48
N GLU A 40 18.47 5.24 13.50
CA GLU A 40 18.50 4.78 14.90
C GLU A 40 17.56 3.62 15.14
N ARG A 41 16.32 3.68 14.61
CA ARG A 41 15.36 2.57 14.73
C ARG A 41 15.85 1.32 14.00
N LEU A 42 16.45 1.44 12.81
CA LEU A 42 17.03 0.28 12.10
C LEU A 42 18.20 -0.33 12.88
N GLN A 43 19.08 0.48 13.45
CA GLN A 43 20.17 0.01 14.31
C GLN A 43 19.64 -0.68 15.58
N ALA A 44 18.63 -0.08 16.23
CA ALA A 44 17.98 -0.67 17.39
C ALA A 44 17.33 -2.03 17.06
N PHE A 45 16.72 -2.17 15.87
CA PHE A 45 16.20 -3.45 15.41
C PHE A 45 17.33 -4.47 15.24
N GLN A 46 18.40 -4.12 14.54
CA GLN A 46 19.53 -5.02 14.25
C GLN A 46 20.27 -5.47 15.51
N ALA A 47 20.31 -4.63 16.55
CA ALA A 47 20.90 -4.96 17.85
C ALA A 47 20.08 -5.97 18.67
N LEU A 48 18.83 -6.26 18.29
CA LEU A 48 18.00 -7.22 19.00
C LEU A 48 18.51 -8.66 18.86
N PRO A 49 18.30 -9.52 19.87
CA PRO A 49 18.60 -10.94 19.77
C PRO A 49 17.90 -11.59 18.57
N LYS A 50 18.58 -12.52 17.90
CA LYS A 50 18.05 -13.24 16.73
C LYS A 50 16.61 -13.76 16.92
N PRO A 51 16.21 -14.37 18.06
CA PRO A 51 14.83 -14.81 18.28
C PRO A 51 13.79 -13.67 18.22
N ALA A 52 14.13 -12.47 18.72
CA ALA A 52 13.26 -11.30 18.67
C ALA A 52 13.11 -10.76 17.24
N ARG A 53 14.22 -10.65 16.50
CA ARG A 53 14.20 -10.22 15.09
C ARG A 53 13.43 -11.21 14.20
N ALA A 54 13.62 -12.51 14.43
CA ALA A 54 12.88 -13.57 13.76
C ALA A 54 11.36 -13.46 14.02
N LEU A 55 10.96 -13.33 15.28
CA LEU A 55 9.55 -13.18 15.64
C LEU A 55 8.94 -11.95 14.98
N TYR A 56 9.60 -10.80 15.05
CA TYR A 56 9.12 -9.58 14.41
C TYR A 56 8.96 -9.75 12.89
N THR A 57 9.92 -10.40 12.23
CA THR A 57 9.86 -10.68 10.79
C THR A 57 8.66 -11.58 10.45
N ARG A 58 8.37 -12.61 11.26
CA ARG A 58 7.16 -13.44 11.10
C ARG A 58 5.89 -12.60 11.21
N LEU A 59 5.83 -11.68 12.17
CA LEU A 59 4.65 -10.83 12.37
C LEU A 59 4.45 -9.83 11.23
N LEU A 60 5.53 -9.26 10.66
CA LEU A 60 5.47 -8.37 9.49
C LEU A 60 4.85 -9.04 8.26
N GLN A 61 5.07 -10.34 8.08
CA GLN A 61 4.55 -11.10 6.94
C GLN A 61 3.12 -11.60 7.14
N ARG A 62 2.55 -11.45 8.35
CA ARG A 62 1.17 -11.84 8.63
C ARG A 62 0.22 -10.68 8.35
N LYS A 63 -1.02 -11.03 7.98
CA LYS A 63 -2.08 -10.04 7.79
C LYS A 63 -2.51 -9.45 9.13
N GLY A 64 -2.58 -8.12 9.19
CA GLY A 64 -3.03 -7.36 10.37
C GLY A 64 -1.88 -6.89 11.27
N ALA A 65 -2.17 -5.98 12.19
CA ALA A 65 -1.18 -5.41 13.12
C ALA A 65 -1.29 -5.97 14.55
N TYR A 66 -2.41 -6.61 14.90
CA TYR A 66 -2.70 -7.07 16.25
C TYR A 66 -2.61 -8.59 16.34
N PHE A 67 -1.87 -9.09 17.33
CA PHE A 67 -1.66 -10.50 17.54
C PHE A 67 -1.85 -10.88 19.00
N ARG A 68 -2.54 -12.00 19.20
CA ARG A 68 -2.66 -12.67 20.49
C ARG A 68 -1.37 -13.41 20.84
N VAL A 69 -0.78 -13.12 21.98
CA VAL A 69 0.48 -13.74 22.44
C VAL A 69 0.30 -15.26 22.59
N ASP A 70 -0.84 -15.72 23.12
CA ASP A 70 -1.17 -17.14 23.30
C ASP A 70 -1.30 -17.93 21.98
N LYS A 71 -1.43 -17.25 20.85
CA LYS A 71 -1.55 -17.86 19.51
C LYS A 71 -0.27 -17.75 18.68
N LEU A 72 0.81 -17.21 19.23
CA LEU A 72 2.11 -17.20 18.58
C LEU A 72 2.80 -18.54 18.85
N ASN A 73 3.04 -19.31 17.80
CA ASN A 73 3.72 -20.60 17.88
C ASN A 73 4.69 -20.74 16.71
N TYR A 74 5.99 -20.73 17.01
CA TYR A 74 7.09 -20.85 16.06
C TYR A 74 8.14 -21.80 16.65
N PRO A 75 8.24 -23.06 16.19
CA PRO A 75 9.15 -24.06 16.76
C PRO A 75 10.61 -23.62 16.75
N GLU A 76 11.00 -22.81 15.76
CA GLU A 76 12.35 -22.25 15.65
C GLU A 76 12.64 -21.15 16.68
N ILE A 77 11.63 -20.66 17.41
CA ILE A 77 11.74 -19.59 18.42
C ILE A 77 11.32 -20.13 19.80
N PRO A 78 12.17 -20.95 20.47
CA PRO A 78 11.79 -21.65 21.69
C PRO A 78 11.48 -20.71 22.87
N ALA A 79 12.14 -19.55 22.97
CA ALA A 79 11.94 -18.56 24.03
C ALA A 79 11.01 -17.41 23.59
N LEU A 80 9.83 -17.73 23.05
CA LEU A 80 8.92 -16.77 22.43
C LEU A 80 8.49 -15.63 23.38
N VAL A 81 8.15 -15.95 24.63
CA VAL A 81 7.75 -14.94 25.63
C VAL A 81 8.89 -13.95 25.90
N ALA A 82 10.14 -14.41 25.96
CA ALA A 82 11.30 -13.54 26.12
C ALA A 82 11.52 -12.66 24.88
N ALA A 83 11.34 -13.21 23.68
CA ALA A 83 11.40 -12.46 22.42
C ALA A 83 10.35 -11.35 22.36
N VAL A 84 9.10 -11.63 22.75
CA VAL A 84 8.03 -10.64 22.87
C VAL A 84 8.43 -9.51 23.83
N LYS A 85 8.91 -9.85 25.04
CA LYS A 85 9.35 -8.85 26.04
C LYS A 85 10.47 -7.95 25.51
N LYS A 86 11.45 -8.51 24.79
CA LYS A 86 12.53 -7.74 24.17
C LYS A 86 12.04 -6.79 23.08
N LEU A 87 11.10 -7.24 22.24
CA LEU A 87 10.49 -6.38 21.23
C LEU A 87 9.64 -5.26 21.83
N ILE A 88 8.93 -5.53 22.93
CA ILE A 88 8.18 -4.52 23.67
C ILE A 88 9.14 -3.47 24.25
N ALA A 89 10.19 -3.91 24.92
CA ALA A 89 11.19 -3.00 25.51
C ALA A 89 11.88 -2.11 24.46
N ALA A 90 12.10 -2.64 23.24
CA ALA A 90 12.68 -1.89 22.13
C ALA A 90 11.66 -1.09 21.29
N GLY A 91 10.37 -1.15 21.64
CA GLY A 91 9.29 -0.40 20.96
C GLY A 91 8.86 -0.96 19.59
N PHE A 92 9.24 -2.19 19.25
CA PHE A 92 8.82 -2.87 18.01
C PHE A 92 7.48 -3.61 18.17
N LEU A 93 7.12 -3.94 19.41
CA LEU A 93 5.78 -4.38 19.78
C LEU A 93 5.23 -3.43 20.84
N GLN A 94 3.93 -3.18 20.81
CA GLN A 94 3.22 -2.41 21.83
C GLN A 94 2.17 -3.32 22.47
N PRO A 95 2.22 -3.56 23.80
CA PRO A 95 1.14 -4.27 24.48
C PRO A 95 -0.14 -3.43 24.39
N ILE A 96 -1.25 -4.08 24.09
CA ILE A 96 -2.56 -3.45 24.03
C ILE A 96 -3.29 -3.72 25.34
N GLY A 97 -3.76 -2.64 25.97
CA GLY A 97 -4.49 -2.73 27.23
C GLY A 97 -5.85 -3.43 27.07
N ALA A 98 -6.30 -4.02 28.17
CA ALA A 98 -7.57 -4.72 28.34
C ALA A 98 -8.82 -3.95 27.85
N ALA A 99 -8.76 -2.62 27.82
CA ALA A 99 -9.88 -1.75 27.42
C ALA A 99 -10.32 -1.90 25.94
N ARG A 100 -9.53 -2.58 25.08
CA ARG A 100 -9.87 -2.78 23.66
C ARG A 100 -10.77 -3.99 23.43
N GLN A 101 -12.01 -3.89 23.91
CA GLN A 101 -13.03 -4.94 23.79
C GLN A 101 -13.33 -5.34 22.33
N ASP A 102 -13.20 -4.40 21.39
CA ASP A 102 -13.30 -4.66 19.94
C ASP A 102 -12.22 -5.66 19.46
N LEU A 103 -11.02 -5.64 20.04
CA LEU A 103 -9.95 -6.59 19.75
C LEU A 103 -10.17 -7.93 20.48
N CYS A 104 -10.66 -7.90 21.72
CA CYS A 104 -11.08 -9.09 22.46
C CYS A 104 -12.17 -9.88 21.72
N LEU A 105 -13.01 -9.18 20.96
CA LEU A 105 -14.02 -9.74 20.07
C LEU A 105 -13.41 -10.21 18.74
N SER A 106 -12.75 -9.33 17.99
CA SER A 106 -12.26 -9.59 16.62
C SER A 106 -11.16 -10.65 16.54
N LEU A 107 -10.34 -10.82 17.58
CA LEU A 107 -9.25 -11.79 17.61
C LEU A 107 -9.64 -13.17 18.16
N ARG A 108 -10.91 -13.36 18.54
CA ARG A 108 -11.46 -14.67 18.87
C ARG A 108 -12.15 -15.29 17.67
N THR A 109 -12.00 -16.60 17.53
CA THR A 109 -12.84 -17.36 16.58
C THR A 109 -14.28 -17.44 17.10
N VAL A 110 -15.24 -17.73 16.21
CA VAL A 110 -16.63 -17.99 16.62
C VAL A 110 -16.71 -19.13 17.65
N LYS A 111 -15.86 -20.16 17.50
CA LYS A 111 -15.77 -21.27 18.46
C LYS A 111 -15.34 -20.79 19.84
N GLU A 112 -14.28 -19.98 19.91
CA GLU A 112 -13.80 -19.42 21.19
C GLU A 112 -14.85 -18.52 21.84
N LEU A 113 -15.54 -17.67 21.06
CA LEU A 113 -16.62 -16.82 21.59
C LEU A 113 -17.75 -17.65 22.19
N LYS A 114 -18.21 -18.70 21.50
CA LYS A 114 -19.28 -19.59 22.00
C LYS A 114 -18.91 -20.33 23.29
N GLN A 115 -17.62 -20.46 23.59
CA GLN A 115 -17.13 -21.09 24.82
C GLN A 115 -16.98 -20.10 25.98
N LEU A 116 -17.16 -18.80 25.75
CA LEU A 116 -17.11 -17.80 26.80
C LEU A 116 -18.36 -17.89 27.69
N SER A 117 -18.15 -18.11 28.99
CA SER A 117 -19.22 -18.16 29.98
C SER A 117 -20.07 -16.89 30.01
N VAL A 118 -19.46 -15.73 29.76
CA VAL A 118 -20.16 -14.43 29.70
C VAL A 118 -21.18 -14.34 28.56
N LEU A 119 -21.05 -15.16 27.52
CA LEU A 119 -21.98 -15.21 26.39
C LEU A 119 -23.03 -16.33 26.52
N THR A 120 -22.88 -17.24 27.48
CA THR A 120 -23.84 -18.34 27.71
C THR A 120 -25.26 -17.85 27.99
N PRO A 121 -25.49 -16.82 28.84
CA PRO A 121 -26.83 -16.29 29.09
C PRO A 121 -27.51 -15.68 27.86
N LEU A 122 -26.75 -15.36 26.82
CA LEU A 122 -27.26 -14.72 25.60
C LEU A 122 -27.82 -15.74 24.58
N GLY A 123 -27.73 -17.04 24.85
CA GLY A 123 -28.34 -18.07 23.99
C GLY A 123 -27.70 -18.21 22.60
N LEU A 124 -26.40 -17.89 22.46
CA LEU A 124 -25.72 -17.75 21.16
C LEU A 124 -25.09 -19.05 20.61
N SER A 125 -25.50 -20.22 21.08
CA SER A 125 -24.86 -21.52 20.76
C SER A 125 -24.81 -21.82 19.25
N ASN A 126 -25.86 -21.46 18.51
CA ASN A 126 -25.95 -21.64 17.05
C ASN A 126 -25.80 -20.33 16.27
N ALA A 127 -25.48 -19.21 16.94
CA ALA A 127 -25.38 -17.91 16.29
C ALA A 127 -24.20 -17.82 15.32
N SER A 128 -24.39 -17.04 14.25
CA SER A 128 -23.35 -16.60 13.33
C SER A 128 -22.46 -15.53 13.98
N ARG A 129 -21.31 -15.24 13.37
CA ARG A 129 -20.40 -14.17 13.84
C ARG A 129 -21.13 -12.83 13.99
N VAL A 130 -21.88 -12.44 12.96
CA VAL A 130 -22.61 -11.16 12.91
C VAL A 130 -23.64 -11.08 14.04
N GLN A 131 -24.38 -12.17 14.28
CA GLN A 131 -25.37 -12.23 15.36
C GLN A 131 -24.71 -12.10 16.75
N ILE A 132 -23.55 -12.72 16.94
CA ILE A 132 -22.80 -12.61 18.20
C ILE A 132 -22.32 -11.17 18.41
N GLU A 133 -21.73 -10.55 17.38
CA GLU A 133 -21.23 -9.17 17.46
C GLU A 133 -22.36 -8.18 17.75
N GLN A 134 -23.49 -8.32 17.06
CA GLN A 134 -24.68 -7.51 17.31
C GLN A 134 -25.17 -7.67 18.74
N ARG A 135 -25.28 -8.91 19.23
CA ARG A 135 -25.79 -9.14 20.59
C ARG A 135 -24.87 -8.57 21.66
N ILE A 136 -23.56 -8.69 21.48
CA ILE A 136 -22.57 -8.09 22.39
C ILE A 136 -22.71 -6.56 22.38
N ALA A 137 -22.89 -5.94 21.22
CA ALA A 137 -23.10 -4.50 21.11
C ALA A 137 -24.40 -4.04 21.79
N GLU A 138 -25.47 -4.83 21.67
CA GLU A 138 -26.76 -4.56 22.31
C GLU A 138 -26.73 -4.71 23.84
N THR A 139 -26.00 -5.71 24.36
CA THR A 139 -25.98 -5.99 25.80
C THR A 139 -24.86 -5.29 26.56
N GLY A 140 -23.83 -4.80 25.86
CA GLY A 140 -22.65 -4.20 26.49
C GLY A 140 -21.84 -5.19 27.33
N VAL A 141 -21.96 -6.50 27.08
CA VAL A 141 -21.22 -7.52 27.84
C VAL A 141 -19.73 -7.40 27.54
N GLU A 142 -18.94 -7.23 28.59
CA GLU A 142 -17.47 -7.24 28.50
C GLU A 142 -16.95 -8.66 28.31
N LEU A 143 -16.07 -8.83 27.33
CA LEU A 143 -15.39 -10.08 27.05
C LEU A 143 -14.13 -10.19 27.92
N PRO A 144 -13.74 -11.41 28.33
CA PRO A 144 -12.49 -11.61 29.03
C PRO A 144 -11.31 -11.07 28.23
N ASP A 145 -10.30 -10.58 28.93
CA ASP A 145 -9.12 -9.99 28.31
C ASP A 145 -8.30 -11.02 27.53
N LEU A 146 -7.51 -10.50 26.60
CA LEU A 146 -6.51 -11.24 25.84
C LEU A 146 -5.17 -10.51 25.98
N GLU A 147 -4.08 -11.27 26.07
CA GLU A 147 -2.75 -10.71 25.91
C GLU A 147 -2.51 -10.39 24.43
N ILE A 148 -2.64 -9.10 24.08
CA ILE A 148 -2.54 -8.63 22.70
C ILE A 148 -1.31 -7.74 22.56
N VAL A 149 -0.58 -7.93 21.47
CA VAL A 149 0.49 -7.04 21.02
C VAL A 149 0.17 -6.45 19.66
N CYS A 150 0.50 -5.17 19.47
CA CYS A 150 0.42 -4.46 18.21
C CYS A 150 1.83 -4.30 17.63
N VAL A 151 2.00 -4.62 16.35
CA VAL A 151 3.26 -4.43 15.63
C VAL A 151 3.48 -2.96 15.36
N ARG A 152 4.65 -2.44 15.76
CA ARG A 152 5.11 -1.07 15.52
C ARG A 152 6.15 -1.04 14.40
N GLU A 153 6.53 0.16 13.96
CA GLU A 153 7.53 0.38 12.89
C GLU A 153 7.18 -0.21 11.52
N GLN A 154 5.93 -0.62 11.29
CA GLN A 154 5.49 -1.15 10.00
C GLN A 154 5.73 -0.17 8.85
N THR A 155 5.55 1.14 9.09
CA THR A 155 5.83 2.19 8.10
C THR A 155 7.29 2.24 7.71
N LEU A 156 8.22 2.12 8.66
CA LEU A 156 9.66 2.09 8.41
C LEU A 156 10.05 0.81 7.65
N MET A 157 9.48 -0.33 8.01
CA MET A 157 9.73 -1.60 7.31
C MET A 157 9.19 -1.57 5.88
N ALA A 158 8.02 -0.98 5.66
CA ALA A 158 7.44 -0.75 4.34
C ALA A 158 8.24 0.28 3.52
N LEU A 159 8.86 1.26 4.17
CA LEU A 159 9.80 2.20 3.53
C LEU A 159 11.03 1.46 3.01
N CYS A 160 11.64 0.60 3.84
CA CYS A 160 12.80 -0.19 3.44
C CYS A 160 12.46 -1.14 2.29
N GLN A 161 11.31 -1.82 2.34
CA GLN A 161 10.86 -2.67 1.23
C GLN A 161 10.65 -1.86 -0.06
N HIS A 162 10.01 -0.69 0.02
CA HIS A 162 9.85 0.18 -1.15
C HIS A 162 11.22 0.59 -1.72
N LEU A 163 12.17 1.03 -0.88
CA LEU A 163 13.52 1.40 -1.33
C LEU A 163 14.29 0.25 -1.99
N PHE A 164 14.08 -0.98 -1.49
CA PHE A 164 14.70 -2.18 -2.04
C PHE A 164 14.08 -2.61 -3.37
N PHE A 165 12.75 -2.75 -3.43
CA PHE A 165 12.03 -3.25 -4.61
C PHE A 165 11.71 -2.15 -5.65
N GLY A 166 11.82 -0.88 -5.28
CA GLY A 166 11.40 0.25 -6.10
C GLY A 166 9.88 0.40 -6.25
N ASN A 167 9.08 -0.37 -5.50
CA ASN A 167 7.62 -0.34 -5.51
C ASN A 167 7.02 -0.92 -4.23
N GLU A 168 5.70 -0.81 -4.06
CA GLU A 168 4.97 -1.23 -2.84
C GLU A 168 4.25 -2.57 -2.96
N TYR A 169 4.26 -3.23 -4.13
CA TYR A 169 3.55 -4.49 -4.33
C TYR A 169 4.44 -5.72 -4.13
N GLN A 170 5.75 -5.59 -4.35
CA GLN A 170 6.73 -6.62 -4.02
C GLN A 170 7.07 -6.63 -2.53
N ASN A 171 7.37 -7.81 -2.02
CA ASN A 171 7.70 -8.02 -0.60
C ASN A 171 8.72 -9.16 -0.46
N LEU A 172 9.02 -9.57 0.79
CA LEU A 172 10.03 -10.60 1.06
C LEU A 172 9.78 -11.97 0.38
N SER A 173 8.56 -12.26 -0.07
CA SER A 173 8.26 -13.48 -0.84
C SER A 173 9.01 -13.55 -2.17
N GLU A 174 9.38 -12.41 -2.76
CA GLU A 174 10.11 -12.36 -4.03
C GLU A 174 11.47 -13.07 -3.94
N PHE A 175 12.13 -13.03 -2.78
CA PHE A 175 13.37 -13.78 -2.56
C PHE A 175 13.14 -15.28 -2.62
N VAL A 176 12.07 -15.77 -1.99
CA VAL A 176 11.70 -17.19 -2.02
C VAL A 176 11.41 -17.64 -3.45
N LEU A 177 10.65 -16.84 -4.20
CA LEU A 177 10.32 -17.14 -5.61
C LEU A 177 11.58 -17.17 -6.47
N SER A 178 12.53 -16.28 -6.22
CA SER A 178 13.78 -16.24 -6.97
C SER A 178 14.71 -17.40 -6.64
N ASP A 179 14.91 -17.72 -5.36
CA ASP A 179 15.76 -18.83 -4.93
C ASP A 179 15.19 -20.20 -5.33
N LEU A 180 13.86 -20.33 -5.50
CA LEU A 180 13.22 -21.51 -6.08
C LEU A 180 13.30 -21.56 -7.62
N GLY A 181 13.87 -20.55 -8.27
CA GLY A 181 13.97 -20.46 -9.73
C GLY A 181 12.64 -20.14 -10.43
N LEU A 182 11.58 -19.80 -9.68
CA LEU A 182 10.26 -19.44 -10.23
C LEU A 182 10.25 -18.01 -10.80
N GLN A 183 11.19 -17.16 -10.36
CA GLN A 183 11.32 -15.78 -10.83
C GLN A 183 12.78 -15.43 -11.08
N GLN A 184 13.07 -15.00 -12.30
CA GLN A 184 14.39 -14.54 -12.70
C GLN A 184 14.37 -13.03 -12.86
N PHE A 185 15.27 -12.35 -12.17
CA PHE A 185 15.46 -10.91 -12.30
C PHE A 185 16.66 -10.63 -13.19
N GLU A 186 16.54 -9.59 -14.01
CA GLU A 186 17.66 -9.11 -14.82
C GLU A 186 18.77 -8.57 -13.91
N PRO A 187 20.05 -8.89 -14.17
CA PRO A 187 21.15 -8.31 -13.42
C PRO A 187 21.20 -6.80 -13.66
N VAL A 188 21.08 -6.03 -12.58
CA VAL A 188 21.15 -4.56 -12.62
C VAL A 188 22.51 -4.10 -12.14
N ASP A 189 23.10 -3.13 -12.83
CA ASP A 189 24.31 -2.46 -12.38
C ASP A 189 24.00 -1.52 -11.19
N LEU A 190 24.45 -1.95 -10.00
CA LEU A 190 24.28 -1.20 -8.77
C LEU A 190 25.29 -0.05 -8.61
N SER A 191 26.24 0.11 -9.53
CA SER A 191 27.14 1.27 -9.58
C SER A 191 26.42 2.56 -9.97
N LEU A 192 25.26 2.43 -10.64
CA LEU A 192 24.38 3.55 -10.99
C LEU A 192 23.88 4.27 -9.74
N SER A 193 23.54 5.55 -9.90
CA SER A 193 22.97 6.36 -8.81
C SER A 193 21.73 5.70 -8.21
N PRO A 194 21.52 5.82 -6.88
CA PRO A 194 20.29 5.35 -6.25
C PRO A 194 19.05 5.97 -6.90
N ALA A 195 17.92 5.25 -6.82
CA ALA A 195 16.66 5.74 -7.39
C ALA A 195 16.15 7.02 -6.73
N PHE A 196 16.62 7.31 -5.51
CA PHE A 196 16.35 8.52 -4.74
C PHE A 196 17.64 8.97 -4.07
N THR A 197 17.93 10.26 -4.15
CA THR A 197 19.03 10.92 -3.43
C THR A 197 18.52 11.93 -2.42
N ALA A 198 17.30 12.43 -2.59
CA ALA A 198 16.61 13.30 -1.65
C ALA A 198 15.39 12.61 -1.04
N ARG A 199 15.12 12.88 0.25
CA ARG A 199 14.00 12.29 0.96
C ARG A 199 12.64 12.82 0.47
N ASP A 200 12.56 14.08 0.11
CA ASP A 200 11.29 14.71 -0.28
C ASP A 200 10.68 14.05 -1.52
N ASP A 201 11.50 13.65 -2.50
CA ASP A 201 11.02 12.94 -3.70
C ASP A 201 10.43 11.56 -3.37
N LEU A 202 11.03 10.84 -2.41
CA LEU A 202 10.53 9.55 -1.95
C LEU A 202 9.23 9.70 -1.16
N ASP A 203 9.18 10.66 -0.24
CA ASP A 203 7.96 10.95 0.54
C ASP A 203 6.82 11.38 -0.40
N LEU A 204 7.12 12.21 -1.42
CA LEU A 204 6.16 12.60 -2.45
C LEU A 204 5.70 11.41 -3.30
N LEU A 205 6.61 10.52 -3.73
CA LEU A 205 6.21 9.32 -4.47
C LEU A 205 5.25 8.43 -3.66
N ARG A 206 5.53 8.23 -2.37
CA ARG A 206 4.68 7.45 -1.46
C ARG A 206 3.33 8.11 -1.25
N LEU A 207 3.29 9.43 -1.09
CA LEU A 207 2.05 10.19 -1.00
C LEU A 207 1.19 10.03 -2.27
N ILE A 208 1.80 10.08 -3.46
CA ILE A 208 1.10 9.79 -4.73
C ILE A 208 0.57 8.35 -4.75
N GLY A 209 1.31 7.40 -4.17
CA GLY A 209 0.85 6.03 -3.94
C GLY A 209 -0.46 5.98 -3.16
N MET A 210 -0.56 6.74 -2.06
CA MET A 210 -1.79 6.85 -1.26
C MET A 210 -2.92 7.50 -2.05
N PHE A 211 -2.66 8.61 -2.75
CA PHE A 211 -3.67 9.28 -3.59
C PHE A 211 -4.22 8.36 -4.68
N ARG A 212 -3.39 7.49 -5.27
CA ARG A 212 -3.85 6.47 -6.23
C ARG A 212 -4.80 5.46 -5.60
N GLN A 213 -4.55 5.05 -4.36
CA GLN A 213 -5.46 4.14 -3.65
C GLN A 213 -6.81 4.81 -3.41
N TRP A 214 -6.81 6.08 -2.99
CA TRP A 214 -8.05 6.86 -2.83
C TRP A 214 -8.77 7.08 -4.17
N ALA A 215 -8.04 7.37 -5.25
CA ALA A 215 -8.61 7.49 -6.58
C ALA A 215 -9.27 6.18 -7.05
N LYS A 216 -8.67 5.02 -6.78
CA LYS A 216 -9.28 3.69 -7.07
C LYS A 216 -10.55 3.44 -6.27
N THR A 217 -10.58 3.85 -5.00
CA THR A 217 -11.79 3.78 -4.17
C THR A 217 -12.89 4.65 -4.78
N LEU A 218 -12.60 5.92 -5.10
CA LEU A 218 -13.55 6.82 -5.75
C LEU A 218 -14.02 6.31 -7.10
N GLU A 219 -13.14 5.69 -7.90
CA GLU A 219 -13.53 5.06 -9.16
C GLU A 219 -14.57 3.95 -8.95
N ARG A 220 -14.38 3.09 -7.94
CA ARG A 220 -15.36 2.07 -7.57
C ARG A 220 -16.67 2.70 -7.11
N ASP A 221 -16.61 3.75 -6.30
CA ASP A 221 -17.79 4.44 -5.78
C ASP A 221 -18.58 5.11 -6.92
N SER A 222 -17.88 5.72 -7.89
CA SER A 222 -18.48 6.23 -9.13
C SER A 222 -19.22 5.15 -9.91
N LEU A 223 -18.62 3.97 -10.06
CA LEU A 223 -19.27 2.83 -10.74
C LEU A 223 -20.49 2.31 -9.97
N ASN A 224 -20.45 2.33 -8.64
CA ASN A 224 -21.58 1.94 -7.80
C ASN A 224 -22.72 2.95 -7.89
N LEU A 225 -22.43 4.27 -7.85
CA LEU A 225 -23.43 5.33 -8.02
C LEU A 225 -24.12 5.28 -9.39
N LYS A 226 -23.40 4.87 -10.45
CA LYS A 226 -24.02 4.62 -11.75
C LYS A 226 -25.02 3.46 -11.74
N ARG A 227 -24.78 2.44 -10.91
CA ARG A 227 -25.66 1.27 -10.79
C ARG A 227 -26.84 1.53 -9.86
N VAL A 228 -26.59 2.25 -8.76
CA VAL A 228 -27.57 2.61 -7.74
C VAL A 228 -27.47 4.12 -7.50
N PRO A 229 -28.23 4.94 -8.25
CA PRO A 229 -28.17 6.39 -8.13
C PRO A 229 -28.60 6.86 -6.74
N ASP A 230 -27.77 7.72 -6.14
CA ASP A 230 -28.04 8.40 -4.89
C ASP A 230 -27.56 9.85 -4.98
N SER A 231 -28.46 10.81 -4.75
CA SER A 231 -28.15 12.23 -4.85
C SER A 231 -27.18 12.69 -3.75
N ALA A 232 -27.33 12.17 -2.53
CA ALA A 232 -26.44 12.52 -1.42
C ALA A 232 -25.04 11.94 -1.64
N GLY A 233 -24.96 10.66 -2.03
CA GLY A 233 -23.73 9.99 -2.42
C GLY A 233 -23.03 10.64 -3.60
N GLN A 234 -23.78 11.13 -4.60
CA GLN A 234 -23.20 11.86 -5.74
C GLN A 234 -22.53 13.17 -5.32
N ILE A 235 -23.13 13.93 -4.39
CA ILE A 235 -22.54 15.16 -3.84
C ILE A 235 -21.27 14.81 -3.06
N GLN A 236 -21.33 13.83 -2.17
CA GLN A 236 -20.17 13.40 -1.37
C GLN A 236 -19.01 12.93 -2.25
N PHE A 237 -19.31 12.10 -3.25
CA PHE A 237 -18.33 11.62 -4.22
C PHE A 237 -17.68 12.78 -4.98
N THR A 238 -18.48 13.74 -5.48
CA THR A 238 -17.96 14.88 -6.26
C THR A 238 -17.06 15.77 -5.41
N THR A 239 -17.46 16.04 -4.16
CA THR A 239 -16.64 16.78 -3.19
C THR A 239 -15.34 16.05 -2.90
N ALA A 240 -15.40 14.73 -2.64
CA ALA A 240 -14.20 13.93 -2.35
C ALA A 240 -13.23 13.88 -3.55
N LEU A 241 -13.75 13.75 -4.77
CA LEU A 241 -12.94 13.76 -5.99
C LEU A 241 -12.29 15.13 -6.23
N THR A 242 -13.02 16.22 -5.97
CA THR A 242 -12.49 17.58 -6.10
C THR A 242 -11.36 17.81 -5.10
N ASN A 243 -11.60 17.52 -3.82
CA ASN A 243 -10.59 17.64 -2.76
C ASN A 243 -9.35 16.79 -3.07
N LEU A 244 -9.53 15.54 -3.52
CA LEU A 244 -8.39 14.70 -3.91
C LEU A 244 -7.60 15.32 -5.04
N THR A 245 -8.28 15.87 -6.06
CA THR A 245 -7.62 16.50 -7.22
C THR A 245 -6.82 17.73 -6.81
N GLU A 246 -7.33 18.53 -5.87
CA GLU A 246 -6.66 19.72 -5.35
C GLU A 246 -5.46 19.39 -4.45
N MET A 247 -5.50 18.25 -3.74
CA MET A 247 -4.38 17.80 -2.91
C MET A 247 -3.19 17.24 -3.71
N VAL A 248 -3.38 16.86 -4.98
CA VAL A 248 -2.31 16.28 -5.81
C VAL A 248 -1.36 17.37 -6.28
N PRO A 249 -0.04 17.26 -6.00
CA PRO A 249 0.94 18.22 -6.47
C PRO A 249 0.97 18.33 -7.99
N ASP A 250 1.23 19.55 -8.48
CA ASP A 250 1.17 19.86 -9.90
C ASP A 250 2.32 19.24 -10.69
N ALA A 251 3.56 19.36 -10.18
CA ALA A 251 4.75 18.92 -10.89
C ALA A 251 5.87 18.45 -9.94
N SER A 252 6.82 17.72 -10.52
CA SER A 252 8.09 17.35 -9.90
C SER A 252 9.11 17.08 -11.01
N GLU A 253 10.37 17.44 -10.76
CA GLU A 253 11.48 17.18 -11.68
C GLU A 253 12.01 15.74 -11.54
N HIS A 254 11.70 15.06 -10.42
CA HIS A 254 12.19 13.70 -10.20
C HIS A 254 11.50 12.71 -11.15
N PRO A 255 12.23 11.95 -11.99
CA PRO A 255 11.63 11.16 -13.08
C PRO A 255 10.57 10.15 -12.63
N LEU A 256 10.80 9.47 -11.49
CA LEU A 256 9.84 8.51 -10.94
C LEU A 256 8.58 9.20 -10.42
N VAL A 257 8.71 10.37 -9.80
CA VAL A 257 7.60 11.16 -9.27
C VAL A 257 6.78 11.74 -10.42
N LYS A 258 7.44 12.34 -11.42
CA LYS A 258 6.80 12.83 -12.65
C LYS A 258 5.99 11.74 -13.34
N ARG A 259 6.60 10.55 -13.55
CA ARG A 259 5.88 9.39 -14.10
C ARG A 259 4.69 9.01 -13.23
N ALA A 260 4.82 9.15 -11.91
CA ALA A 260 3.77 8.79 -10.99
C ALA A 260 2.58 9.76 -11.03
N LEU A 261 2.85 11.07 -11.01
CA LEU A 261 1.88 12.15 -11.19
C LEU A 261 1.15 12.03 -12.52
N ASN A 262 1.88 11.86 -13.62
CA ASN A 262 1.31 11.71 -14.96
C ASN A 262 0.22 10.62 -15.02
N LYS A 263 0.47 9.46 -14.38
CA LYS A 263 -0.51 8.37 -14.30
C LYS A 263 -1.69 8.70 -13.38
N LEU A 264 -1.45 9.40 -12.27
CA LEU A 264 -2.51 9.79 -11.33
C LEU A 264 -3.44 10.84 -11.96
N HIS A 265 -2.89 11.87 -12.59
CA HIS A 265 -3.65 12.90 -13.32
C HIS A 265 -4.49 12.31 -14.45
N LEU A 266 -3.93 11.35 -15.22
CA LEU A 266 -4.70 10.59 -16.21
C LEU A 266 -5.85 9.80 -15.56
N SER A 267 -5.62 9.18 -14.40
CA SER A 267 -6.64 8.43 -13.67
C SER A 267 -7.77 9.34 -13.16
N LEU A 268 -7.42 10.46 -12.52
CA LEU A 268 -8.38 11.43 -11.99
C LEU A 268 -9.21 12.06 -13.11
N GLY A 269 -8.57 12.45 -14.22
CA GLY A 269 -9.27 12.97 -15.39
C GLY A 269 -10.30 11.99 -15.95
N ARG A 270 -9.98 10.69 -15.97
CA ARG A 270 -10.94 9.64 -16.39
C ARG A 270 -12.11 9.49 -15.43
N ILE A 271 -11.91 9.72 -14.13
CA ILE A 271 -12.99 9.67 -13.15
C ILE A 271 -13.91 10.89 -13.35
N HIS A 272 -13.35 12.11 -13.45
CA HIS A 272 -14.10 13.33 -13.74
C HIS A 272 -14.90 13.22 -15.04
N GLU A 273 -14.28 12.78 -16.13
CA GLU A 273 -14.91 12.63 -17.45
C GLU A 273 -16.09 11.65 -17.38
N ARG A 274 -15.95 10.53 -16.67
CA ARG A 274 -17.03 9.55 -16.47
C ARG A 274 -18.18 10.09 -15.63
N SER A 275 -17.93 11.09 -14.81
CA SER A 275 -18.91 11.76 -13.96
C SER A 275 -19.54 12.99 -14.64
N GLY A 276 -19.22 13.25 -15.91
CA GLY A 276 -19.77 14.38 -16.67
C GLY A 276 -19.08 15.73 -16.41
N LEU A 277 -17.99 15.73 -15.63
CA LEU A 277 -17.25 16.92 -15.24
C LEU A 277 -16.12 17.20 -16.25
N ALA A 278 -16.50 17.69 -17.43
CA ALA A 278 -15.58 17.81 -18.57
C ALA A 278 -14.45 18.83 -18.34
N ASN A 279 -14.73 19.94 -17.65
CA ASN A 279 -13.74 20.99 -17.39
C ASN A 279 -12.68 20.52 -16.38
N GLU A 280 -13.11 19.83 -15.35
CA GLU A 280 -12.27 19.24 -14.30
C GLU A 280 -11.42 18.10 -14.89
N ALA A 281 -12.02 17.28 -15.76
CA ALA A 281 -11.30 16.26 -16.50
C ALA A 281 -10.18 16.86 -17.36
N LEU A 282 -10.49 17.92 -18.11
CA LEU A 282 -9.53 18.63 -18.94
C LEU A 282 -8.37 19.20 -18.10
N ARG A 283 -8.67 19.85 -16.96
CA ARG A 283 -7.65 20.36 -16.03
C ARG A 283 -6.71 19.26 -15.52
N CYS A 284 -7.23 18.07 -15.22
CA CYS A 284 -6.41 16.93 -14.84
C CYS A 284 -5.52 16.47 -16.00
N TYR A 285 -6.09 16.30 -17.19
CA TYR A 285 -5.32 15.81 -18.33
C TYR A 285 -4.21 16.76 -18.76
N GLN A 286 -4.41 18.08 -18.62
CA GLN A 286 -3.40 19.11 -18.91
C GLN A 286 -2.15 19.01 -18.03
N LYS A 287 -2.23 18.34 -16.86
CA LYS A 287 -1.09 18.06 -15.98
C LYS A 287 -0.35 16.76 -16.32
N SER A 288 -0.66 16.13 -17.46
CA SER A 288 -0.09 14.84 -17.85
C SER A 288 0.42 14.83 -19.29
N ASP A 289 1.70 14.47 -19.44
CA ASP A 289 2.36 14.33 -20.75
C ASP A 289 2.10 12.96 -21.42
N LEU A 290 1.27 12.10 -20.82
CA LEU A 290 0.98 10.79 -21.40
C LEU A 290 0.17 10.95 -22.69
N ALA A 291 0.52 10.18 -23.72
CA ALA A 291 -0.19 10.22 -25.01
C ALA A 291 -1.70 9.99 -24.87
N LEU A 292 -2.11 9.11 -23.95
CA LEU A 292 -3.53 8.89 -23.63
C LEU A 292 -4.18 10.11 -22.98
N ALA A 293 -3.46 10.90 -22.18
CA ALA A 293 -3.96 12.16 -21.63
C ALA A 293 -4.11 13.21 -22.74
N LEU A 294 -3.07 13.40 -23.57
CA LEU A 294 -3.12 14.30 -24.73
C LEU A 294 -4.28 13.94 -25.68
N MET A 295 -4.50 12.64 -25.94
CA MET A 295 -5.62 12.15 -26.74
C MET A 295 -6.97 12.55 -26.10
N ARG A 296 -7.10 12.40 -24.78
CA ARG A 296 -8.33 12.76 -24.06
C ARG A 296 -8.57 14.27 -24.05
N GLN A 297 -7.52 15.09 -23.90
CA GLN A 297 -7.60 16.55 -24.07
C GLN A 297 -8.12 16.92 -25.46
N ALA A 298 -7.51 16.36 -26.52
CA ALA A 298 -7.94 16.59 -27.89
C ALA A 298 -9.41 16.19 -28.11
N ARG A 299 -9.85 15.05 -27.56
CA ARG A 299 -11.26 14.61 -27.61
C ARG A 299 -12.23 15.61 -26.98
N LEU A 300 -11.88 16.15 -25.80
CA LEU A 300 -12.73 17.12 -25.10
C LEU A 300 -12.77 18.48 -25.79
N GLN A 301 -11.68 18.87 -26.46
CA GLN A 301 -11.51 20.19 -27.04
C GLN A 301 -11.82 20.28 -28.53
N ILE A 302 -11.95 19.16 -29.28
CA ILE A 302 -12.06 19.21 -30.75
C ILE A 302 -13.19 20.10 -31.28
N LYS A 303 -14.30 20.21 -30.53
CA LYS A 303 -15.43 21.08 -30.90
C LYS A 303 -15.27 22.53 -30.48
N THR A 304 -14.57 22.80 -29.38
CA THR A 304 -14.51 24.12 -28.73
C THR A 304 -13.21 24.86 -29.00
N ALA A 305 -12.11 24.13 -29.22
CA ALA A 305 -10.78 24.65 -29.50
C ALA A 305 -10.04 23.70 -30.48
N PRO A 306 -10.47 23.63 -31.76
CA PRO A 306 -9.95 22.67 -32.73
C PRO A 306 -8.44 22.81 -32.98
N GLU A 307 -7.91 24.03 -33.05
CA GLU A 307 -6.48 24.27 -33.28
C GLU A 307 -5.61 23.66 -32.16
N ALA A 308 -6.03 23.82 -30.90
CA ALA A 308 -5.36 23.22 -29.75
C ALA A 308 -5.42 21.68 -29.82
N ALA A 309 -6.58 21.11 -30.15
CA ALA A 309 -6.76 19.67 -30.31
C ALA A 309 -5.87 19.09 -31.44
N LEU A 310 -5.78 19.77 -32.58
CA LEU A 310 -4.92 19.36 -33.70
C LEU A 310 -3.43 19.45 -33.34
N SER A 311 -3.01 20.46 -32.57
CA SER A 311 -1.64 20.56 -32.04
C SER A 311 -1.28 19.40 -31.11
N LEU A 312 -2.20 19.00 -30.23
CA LEU A 312 -2.04 17.82 -29.38
C LEU A 312 -1.91 16.53 -30.21
N CYS A 313 -2.73 16.35 -31.25
CA CYS A 313 -2.63 15.21 -32.17
C CYS A 313 -1.26 15.16 -32.87
N LYS A 314 -0.73 16.29 -33.36
CA LYS A 314 0.62 16.36 -33.94
C LYS A 314 1.69 15.98 -32.93
N THR A 315 1.54 16.43 -31.68
CA THR A 315 2.47 16.09 -30.58
C THR A 315 2.48 14.58 -30.33
N ILE A 316 1.31 13.93 -30.24
CA ILE A 316 1.20 12.47 -30.06
C ILE A 316 1.97 11.71 -31.14
N LEU A 317 1.80 12.08 -32.42
CA LEU A 317 2.47 11.38 -33.52
C LEU A 317 3.99 11.55 -33.51
N LYS A 318 4.49 12.66 -32.96
CA LYS A 318 5.91 12.97 -32.84
C LYS A 318 6.58 12.30 -31.63
N THR A 319 5.90 12.21 -30.49
CA THR A 319 6.54 11.88 -29.20
C THR A 319 6.16 10.52 -28.63
N SER A 320 5.18 9.81 -29.20
CA SER A 320 4.65 8.57 -28.63
C SER A 320 4.44 7.45 -29.65
N ASN A 321 4.63 6.22 -29.18
CA ASN A 321 4.31 4.96 -29.87
C ASN A 321 3.04 4.30 -29.34
N ASP A 322 2.25 4.97 -28.50
CA ASP A 322 0.97 4.45 -27.99
C ASP A 322 -0.04 4.22 -29.14
N PRO A 323 -0.46 2.96 -29.41
CA PRO A 323 -1.26 2.65 -30.59
C PRO A 323 -2.63 3.35 -30.60
N GLU A 324 -3.31 3.42 -29.44
CA GLU A 324 -4.64 4.02 -29.34
C GLU A 324 -4.58 5.53 -29.59
N ALA A 325 -3.64 6.21 -28.93
CA ALA A 325 -3.45 7.65 -29.09
C ALA A 325 -3.06 8.03 -30.51
N ARG A 326 -2.14 7.27 -31.13
CA ARG A 326 -1.71 7.51 -32.52
C ARG A 326 -2.84 7.31 -33.51
N HIS A 327 -3.57 6.20 -33.41
CA HIS A 327 -4.71 5.92 -34.29
C HIS A 327 -5.76 7.04 -34.21
N TYR A 328 -6.05 7.52 -33.01
CA TYR A 328 -6.94 8.66 -32.83
C TYR A 328 -6.39 9.93 -33.50
N ALA A 329 -5.12 10.25 -33.25
CA ALA A 329 -4.48 11.46 -33.78
C ALA A 329 -4.44 11.48 -35.32
N GLU A 330 -4.10 10.36 -35.96
CA GLU A 330 -4.12 10.22 -37.44
C GLU A 330 -5.53 10.43 -37.99
N ARG A 331 -6.54 9.83 -37.36
CA ARG A 331 -7.94 9.96 -37.81
C ARG A 331 -8.43 11.40 -37.73
N VAL A 332 -8.11 12.10 -36.64
CA VAL A 332 -8.53 13.50 -36.45
C VAL A 332 -7.81 14.42 -37.44
N LEU A 333 -6.50 14.25 -37.64
CA LEU A 333 -5.72 15.07 -38.57
C LEU A 333 -6.07 14.85 -40.05
N ARG A 334 -6.67 13.71 -40.41
CA ARG A 334 -7.17 13.48 -41.78
C ARG A 334 -8.54 14.09 -42.02
N ALA A 335 -9.31 14.32 -40.95
CA ALA A 335 -10.68 14.83 -41.03
C ALA A 335 -10.77 16.37 -40.99
N HIS A 336 -9.66 17.05 -40.76
CA HIS A 336 -9.54 18.51 -40.60
C HIS A 336 -8.39 19.05 -41.46
#